data_AF-D0N6I5-F1
#
_entry.id   AF-D0N6I5-F1
#
_cell.length_a   1.000
_cell.length_b   1.000
_cell.length_c   1.000
_cell.angle_alpha   90.00
_cell.angle_beta   90.00
_cell.angle_gamma   90.00
#
_symmetry.space_group_name_H-M   'P 1'
#
loop_
_entity.id
_entity.type
_entity.pdbx_description
1 polymer ?
#
loop_
_entity_poly.entity_id
_entity_poly.type
_entity_poly.pdbx_seq_one_letter_code
_entity_poly.pdbx_strand_id
1 'polypeptide(L)'
;MYGPASQRYWAISHARQPEGTPLEPPTNATFSQLQRVDAMQSDIIAQQENNSEQRQFVRVGCRLNKGVIPLDIGVVELRQARGLPSYNHFPPFRADLDTTYPTENIDDDEHAAQ
;
A
#
# COMPACT_ATOMS: atom_id res chain seq x y z
N MET A 1 15.83 -9.06 2.63
CA MET A 1 14.73 -9.66 3.40
C MET A 1 13.43 -9.32 2.67
N TYR A 2 12.56 -10.29 2.38
CA TYR A 2 11.30 -10.04 1.67
C TYR A 2 10.35 -9.18 2.53
N GLY A 3 9.46 -8.42 1.92
CA GLY A 3 8.47 -7.67 2.69
C GLY A 3 7.28 -8.52 3.15
N PRO A 4 6.36 -7.93 3.94
CA PRO A 4 5.30 -8.68 4.60
C PRO A 4 4.37 -9.44 3.65
N ALA A 5 4.08 -8.88 2.46
CA ALA A 5 3.16 -9.50 1.51
C ALA A 5 3.79 -10.73 0.86
N SER A 6 5.05 -10.61 0.42
CA SER A 6 5.85 -11.68 -0.16
C SER A 6 6.09 -12.81 0.82
N GLN A 7 6.41 -12.49 2.09
CA GLN A 7 6.61 -13.50 3.14
C GLN A 7 5.34 -14.32 3.41
N ARG A 8 4.18 -13.65 3.50
CA ARG A 8 2.90 -14.34 3.71
C ARG A 8 2.57 -15.27 2.54
N TYR A 9 2.79 -14.80 1.32
CA TYR A 9 2.58 -15.62 0.14
C TYR A 9 3.51 -16.84 0.11
N TRP A 10 4.79 -16.64 0.43
CA TRP A 10 5.75 -17.74 0.49
C TRP A 10 5.34 -18.78 1.53
N ALA A 11 4.99 -18.34 2.75
CA ALA A 11 4.53 -19.24 3.81
C ALA A 11 3.31 -20.07 3.40
N ILE A 12 2.31 -19.43 2.77
CA ILE A 12 1.11 -20.11 2.29
C ILE A 12 1.42 -21.08 1.15
N SER A 13 2.27 -20.66 0.20
CA SER A 13 2.65 -21.48 -0.95
C SER A 13 3.40 -22.72 -0.51
N HIS A 14 4.34 -22.57 0.42
CA HIS A 14 5.10 -23.67 0.99
C HIS A 14 4.22 -24.62 1.82
N ALA A 15 3.28 -24.10 2.61
CA ALA A 15 2.36 -24.92 3.40
C ALA A 15 1.46 -25.85 2.56
N ARG A 16 1.32 -25.58 1.26
CA ARG A 16 0.59 -26.42 0.31
C ARG A 16 1.46 -27.47 -0.37
N GLN A 17 2.76 -27.46 -0.15
CA GLN A 17 3.70 -28.40 -0.76
C GLN A 17 3.77 -29.71 0.05
N PRO A 18 4.09 -30.85 -0.61
CA PRO A 18 4.32 -32.11 0.07
C PRO A 18 5.44 -32.04 1.09
N GLU A 19 5.39 -32.93 2.08
CA GLU A 19 6.42 -33.06 3.10
C GLU A 19 7.78 -33.43 2.47
N GLY A 20 8.85 -32.75 2.88
CA GLY A 20 10.19 -32.91 2.29
C GLY A 20 10.49 -32.01 1.10
N THR A 21 9.56 -31.13 0.69
CA THR A 21 9.86 -30.12 -0.34
C THR A 21 10.88 -29.10 0.18
N PRO A 22 11.92 -28.74 -0.61
CA PRO A 22 12.89 -27.72 -0.22
C PRO A 22 12.23 -26.35 0.00
N LEU A 23 12.66 -25.63 1.03
CA LEU A 23 12.17 -24.29 1.35
C LEU A 23 12.79 -23.24 0.40
N GLU A 24 12.24 -23.14 -0.81
CA GLU A 24 12.70 -22.19 -1.84
C GLU A 24 11.69 -21.06 -2.06
N PRO A 25 12.14 -19.83 -2.37
CA PRO A 25 11.25 -18.72 -2.68
C PRO A 25 10.50 -18.99 -3.99
N PRO A 26 9.18 -18.69 -4.07
CA PRO A 26 8.41 -18.92 -5.29
C PRO A 26 8.93 -18.03 -6.44
N THR A 27 8.97 -18.55 -7.65
CA THR A 27 9.43 -17.81 -8.84
C THR A 27 8.29 -17.34 -9.75
N ASN A 28 7.05 -17.50 -9.29
CA ASN A 28 5.88 -17.15 -10.08
C ASN A 28 5.62 -15.62 -10.13
N ALA A 29 4.82 -15.21 -11.11
CA ALA A 29 4.49 -13.81 -11.34
C ALA A 29 3.84 -13.14 -10.10
N THR A 30 3.02 -13.87 -9.34
CA THR A 30 2.39 -13.36 -8.12
C THR A 30 3.42 -12.97 -7.08
N PHE A 31 4.45 -13.80 -6.86
CA PHE A 31 5.51 -13.50 -5.90
C PHE A 31 6.33 -12.27 -6.34
N SER A 32 6.67 -12.16 -7.62
CA SER A 32 7.35 -10.97 -8.16
C SER A 32 6.50 -9.70 -8.01
N GLN A 33 5.19 -9.78 -8.23
CA GLN A 33 4.27 -8.66 -8.01
C GLN A 33 4.21 -8.26 -6.53
N LEU A 34 4.13 -9.22 -5.61
CA LEU A 34 4.12 -8.94 -4.17
C LEU A 34 5.44 -8.34 -3.68
N GLN A 35 6.57 -8.78 -4.22
CA GLN A 35 7.86 -8.19 -3.91
C GLN A 35 7.92 -6.72 -4.33
N ARG A 36 7.33 -6.38 -5.48
CA ARG A 36 7.21 -4.99 -5.93
C ARG A 36 6.25 -4.18 -5.05
N VAL A 37 5.12 -4.75 -4.65
CA VAL A 37 4.18 -4.11 -3.69
C VAL A 37 4.88 -3.80 -2.37
N ASP A 38 5.66 -4.74 -1.85
CA ASP A 38 6.43 -4.55 -0.64
C ASP A 38 7.46 -3.41 -0.78
N ALA A 39 8.18 -3.35 -1.91
CA ALA A 39 9.15 -2.29 -2.19
C ALA A 39 8.46 -0.91 -2.31
N MET A 40 7.35 -0.82 -3.04
CA MET A 40 6.57 0.42 -3.11
C MET A 40 6.07 0.83 -1.74
N GLN A 41 5.61 -0.12 -0.91
CA GLN A 41 5.12 0.19 0.43
C GLN A 41 6.24 0.73 1.35
N SER A 42 7.46 0.19 1.26
CA SER A 42 8.58 0.73 2.05
C SER A 42 8.93 2.16 1.64
N ASP A 43 8.94 2.47 0.35
CA ASP A 43 9.22 3.82 -0.14
C ASP A 43 8.16 4.81 0.34
N ILE A 44 6.89 4.39 0.32
CA ILE A 44 5.76 5.18 0.81
C ILE A 44 5.89 5.49 2.30
N ILE A 45 6.27 4.49 3.11
CA ILE A 45 6.45 4.68 4.56
C ILE A 45 7.61 5.65 4.82
N ALA A 46 8.75 5.47 4.14
CA ALA A 46 9.91 6.35 4.30
C ALA A 46 9.60 7.81 3.90
N GLN A 47 8.83 8.01 2.84
CA GLN A 47 8.34 9.33 2.43
C GLN A 47 7.34 9.91 3.44
N GLN A 48 6.45 9.09 3.99
CA GLN A 48 5.47 9.52 4.98
C GLN A 48 6.16 9.96 6.26
N GLU A 49 7.11 9.17 6.80
CA GLU A 49 7.85 9.49 8.02
C GLU A 49 8.54 10.87 7.90
N ASN A 50 9.26 11.11 6.80
CA ASN A 50 9.86 12.42 6.51
C ASN A 50 8.84 13.57 6.45
N ASN A 51 7.64 13.32 5.91
CA ASN A 51 6.61 14.36 5.74
C ASN A 51 5.79 14.58 7.02
N SER A 52 5.62 13.56 7.87
CA SER A 52 4.94 13.69 9.17
C SER A 52 5.67 14.62 10.12
N GLU A 53 7.00 14.61 10.12
CA GLU A 53 7.80 15.57 10.88
C GLU A 53 7.57 17.01 10.40
N GLN A 54 7.36 17.21 9.09
CA GLN A 54 7.12 18.51 8.48
C GLN A 54 5.67 19.01 8.60
N ARG A 55 4.70 18.10 8.80
CA ARG A 55 3.25 18.41 8.80
C ARG A 55 2.58 18.22 10.16
N GLN A 56 3.32 18.23 11.27
CA GLN A 56 2.72 18.11 12.59
C GLN A 56 1.70 19.22 12.86
N PHE A 57 1.98 20.44 12.38
CA PHE A 57 1.10 21.61 12.47
C PHE A 57 0.81 22.19 11.09
N VAL A 58 -0.41 22.68 10.91
CA VAL A 58 -0.83 23.40 9.71
C VAL A 58 -1.44 24.74 10.10
N ARG A 59 -1.11 25.78 9.33
CA ARG A 59 -1.67 27.11 9.55
C ARG A 59 -3.05 27.22 8.93
N VAL A 60 -4.06 27.47 9.77
CA VAL A 60 -5.47 27.56 9.36
C VAL A 60 -6.12 28.84 9.87
N GLY A 61 -7.05 29.38 9.08
CA GLY A 61 -7.84 30.55 9.47
C GLY A 61 -8.94 30.16 10.44
N CYS A 62 -8.86 30.65 11.68
CA CYS A 62 -9.86 30.40 12.72
C CYS A 62 -10.71 31.64 12.98
N ARG A 63 -12.01 31.46 13.15
CA ARG A 63 -12.92 32.57 13.46
C ARG A 63 -13.01 32.79 14.97
N LEU A 64 -12.47 33.91 15.47
CA LEU A 64 -12.55 34.33 16.87
C LEU A 64 -13.14 35.75 16.95
N ASN A 65 -14.17 35.96 17.77
CA ASN A 65 -14.78 37.27 17.99
C ASN A 65 -15.13 38.02 16.68
N LYS A 66 -15.64 37.29 15.67
CA LYS A 66 -15.96 37.77 14.31
C LYS A 66 -14.76 38.16 13.43
N GLY A 67 -13.52 38.07 13.91
CA GLY A 67 -12.30 38.15 13.12
C GLY A 67 -11.81 36.77 12.68
N VAL A 68 -11.06 36.71 11.57
CA VAL A 68 -10.33 35.49 11.15
C VAL A 68 -8.86 35.67 11.53
N ILE A 69 -8.35 34.75 12.35
CA ILE A 69 -6.97 34.77 12.85
C ILE A 69 -6.27 33.49 12.39
N PRO A 70 -5.07 33.58 11.78
CA PRO A 70 -4.34 32.41 11.34
C PRO A 70 -3.61 31.76 12.53
N LEU A 71 -4.00 30.53 12.86
CA LEU A 71 -3.45 29.73 13.97
C LEU A 71 -2.78 28.46 13.44
N ASP A 72 -1.72 28.04 14.10
CA ASP A 72 -1.10 26.73 13.85
C ASP A 72 -1.82 25.66 14.66
N ILE A 73 -2.45 24.72 13.98
CA ILE A 73 -3.25 23.65 14.61
C ILE A 73 -2.62 22.31 14.29
N GLY A 74 -2.58 21.42 15.28
CA GLY A 74 -2.13 20.05 15.12
C GLY A 74 -2.99 19.29 14.11
N VAL A 75 -2.38 18.67 13.11
CA VAL A 75 -3.12 17.97 12.05
C VAL A 75 -3.95 16.81 12.61
N VAL A 76 -3.46 16.14 13.65
CA VAL A 76 -4.16 15.03 14.31
C VAL A 76 -5.46 15.52 14.96
N GLU A 77 -5.38 16.58 15.76
CA GLU A 77 -6.53 17.18 16.45
C GLU A 77 -7.54 17.73 15.45
N LEU A 78 -7.06 18.40 14.40
CA LEU A 78 -7.90 18.94 13.33
C LEU A 78 -8.67 17.83 12.59
N ARG A 79 -8.01 16.69 12.30
CA ARG A 79 -8.66 15.52 11.69
C ARG A 79 -9.72 14.93 12.61
N GLN A 80 -9.40 14.72 13.88
CA GLN A 80 -10.33 14.20 14.88
C GLN A 80 -11.57 15.10 15.01
N ALA A 81 -11.37 16.42 15.12
CA ALA A 81 -12.46 17.39 15.20
C ALA A 81 -13.37 17.39 13.95
N ARG A 82 -12.85 16.97 12.80
CA ARG A 82 -13.59 16.86 11.53
C ARG A 82 -14.12 15.46 11.25
N GLY A 83 -13.91 14.49 12.14
CA GLY A 83 -14.27 13.09 11.92
C GLY A 83 -13.50 12.45 10.76
N LEU A 84 -12.32 12.97 10.42
CA LEU A 84 -11.48 12.44 9.35
C LEU A 84 -10.66 11.26 9.87
N PRO A 85 -10.45 10.22 9.04
CA PRO A 85 -9.55 9.13 9.35
C PRO A 85 -8.11 9.60 9.64
N SER A 86 -7.39 8.77 10.41
CA SER A 86 -5.99 9.02 10.73
C SER A 86 -5.05 8.84 9.53
N TYR A 87 -5.47 8.11 8.50
CA TYR A 87 -4.69 7.89 7.29
C TYR A 87 -4.81 9.04 6.28
N ASN A 88 -3.83 9.15 5.39
CA ASN A 88 -3.82 10.18 4.34
C ASN A 88 -4.81 9.81 3.21
N HIS A 89 -5.69 10.74 2.83
CA HIS A 89 -6.63 10.57 1.71
C HIS A 89 -5.96 10.67 0.33
N PHE A 90 -4.74 11.19 0.27
CA PHE A 90 -3.93 11.27 -0.94
C PHE A 90 -2.72 10.35 -0.75
N PRO A 91 -2.90 9.03 -0.90
CA PRO A 91 -1.77 8.12 -0.88
C PRO A 91 -0.79 8.52 -1.99
N PRO A 92 0.52 8.35 -1.76
CA PRO A 92 1.51 8.54 -2.82
C PRO A 92 1.17 7.71 -4.06
N PHE A 93 1.43 8.31 -5.22
CA PHE A 93 1.17 7.72 -6.53
C PHE A 93 1.91 6.40 -6.66
N ARG A 94 1.22 5.39 -7.20
CA ARG A 94 1.81 4.10 -7.58
C ARG A 94 1.73 4.03 -9.10
N ALA A 95 2.88 3.93 -9.76
CA ALA A 95 2.92 3.80 -11.21
C ALA A 95 2.20 2.52 -11.65
N ASP A 96 1.51 2.61 -12.78
CA ASP A 96 0.87 1.45 -13.40
C ASP A 96 1.92 0.39 -13.73
N LEU A 97 1.51 -0.87 -13.64
CA LEU A 97 2.32 -1.98 -14.09
C LEU A 97 2.35 -1.97 -15.62
N ASP A 98 3.54 -2.10 -16.22
CA ASP A 98 3.64 -2.49 -17.62
C ASP A 98 2.84 -3.77 -17.80
N THR A 99 1.71 -3.65 -18.48
CA THR A 99 0.83 -4.76 -18.75
C THR A 99 1.43 -5.49 -19.95
N THR A 100 2.11 -6.61 -19.69
CA THR A 100 2.27 -7.62 -20.73
C THR A 100 0.87 -8.18 -20.95
N TYR A 101 0.14 -7.62 -21.90
CA TYR A 101 -1.06 -8.28 -22.40
C TYR A 101 -0.66 -9.70 -22.76
N PRO A 102 -1.40 -10.73 -22.30
CA PRO A 102 -1.13 -12.08 -22.75
C PRO A 102 -1.17 -12.06 -24.28
N THR A 103 -0.05 -12.42 -24.90
CA THR A 103 0.11 -12.40 -26.37
C THR A 103 -0.91 -13.32 -27.04
N GLU A 104 -1.35 -14.36 -26.32
CA GLU A 104 -2.33 -15.32 -26.77
C GLU A 104 -3.57 -15.24 -25.88
N ASN A 105 -4.74 -15.22 -26.52
CA ASN A 105 -6.01 -15.46 -25.87
C ASN A 105 -6.04 -16.91 -25.41
N ILE A 106 -6.29 -17.16 -24.12
CA ILE A 106 -6.48 -18.52 -23.61
C ILE A 106 -7.99 -18.79 -23.69
N ASP A 107 -8.37 -19.73 -24.56
CA ASP A 107 -9.75 -20.22 -24.63
C ASP A 107 -10.10 -20.93 -23.31
N ASP A 108 -11.31 -20.68 -22.79
CA ASP A 108 -11.82 -21.31 -21.56
C ASP A 108 -12.33 -22.71 -21.87
N ASP A 109 -11.40 -23.63 -22.15
CA ASP A 109 -11.70 -25.02 -22.47
C ASP A 109 -12.20 -25.81 -21.23
N GLU A 110 -11.99 -25.30 -20.02
CA GLU A 110 -12.34 -25.97 -18.77
C GLU A 110 -13.85 -25.87 -18.45
N HIS A 111 -14.55 -24.90 -19.04
CA HIS A 111 -16.00 -24.75 -18.87
C HIS A 111 -16.85 -25.61 -19.85
N ALA A 112 -16.25 -26.17 -20.90
CA ALA A 112 -16.99 -26.85 -21.97
C ALA A 112 -17.38 -28.31 -21.67
N ALA A 113 -16.92 -28.89 -20.56
CA ALA A 113 -17.18 -30.28 -20.21
C ALA A 113 -17.77 -30.43 -18.80
N GLN A 114 -19.01 -29.98 -18.61
CA GLN A 114 -19.89 -30.43 -17.53
C GLN A 114 -21.29 -30.75 -18.04
#